data_AF-A0A0G1HFQ6-F1
#
_entry.id   AF-A0A0G1HFQ6-F1
#
_cell.length_a   1.000
_cell.length_b   1.000
_cell.length_c   1.000
_cell.angle_alpha   90.00
_cell.angle_beta   90.00
_cell.angle_gamma   90.00
#
_symmetry.space_group_name_H-M   'P 1'
#
loop_
_entity.id
_entity.type
_entity.pdbx_description
1 polymer ?
#
loop_
_entity_poly.entity_id
_entity_poly.type
_entity_poly.pdbx_seq_one_letter_code
_entity_poly.pdbx_strand_id
1 'polypeptide(L)'
;METLSVETAEKEKEKVAHYLDREDIHQVVKENWPDLIPKLSEVTYPQESSHPDELEKWEVQKRLDRIALLNEHNGLESLQMLLYEECFGVRSFFGETEPFRDSLAPSPGGMVSHGHPMNVVDGASLEMLPEYDLHGSTAQEVIMSIEDRSKKEKLATLMAQTLYPTGFNSNYLNGGRNRVTRMALLNPDSQPKEETNTWALRLLKLVKTQSLNENVEDGELREILNINPGVEISLATYWTLLWKKMSSLFISDGGFRQPEDPAVKDAIGTLLKVRLNPAAGVFFSYFSPSGYLNDIDEGSNL
;
A
#
# COMPACT_ATOMS: atom_id res chain seq x y z
N MET A 1 9.38 43.21 -21.00
CA MET A 1 10.18 42.12 -20.42
C MET A 1 9.39 41.64 -19.21
N GLU A 2 8.34 40.86 -19.48
CA GLU A 2 7.31 40.44 -18.53
C GLU A 2 6.82 39.08 -19.03
N THR A 3 7.46 37.99 -18.60
CA THR A 3 6.99 36.62 -18.85
C THR A 3 7.60 35.60 -17.86
N LEU A 4 8.14 36.05 -16.73
CA LEU A 4 8.82 35.17 -15.75
C LEU A 4 8.11 35.07 -14.40
N SER A 5 6.93 35.67 -14.24
CA SER A 5 6.19 35.70 -12.97
C SER A 5 4.86 34.94 -12.99
N VAL A 6 4.39 34.48 -14.15
CA VAL A 6 3.12 33.73 -14.27
C VAL A 6 3.38 32.23 -14.23
N GLU A 7 4.41 31.73 -14.92
CA GLU A 7 4.79 30.30 -14.92
C GLU A 7 5.19 29.79 -13.52
N THR A 8 5.81 30.63 -12.70
CA THR A 8 6.21 30.29 -11.33
C THR A 8 5.02 30.31 -10.37
N ALA A 9 4.05 31.20 -10.58
CA ALA A 9 2.82 31.27 -9.77
C ALA A 9 1.78 30.21 -10.17
N GLU A 10 1.78 29.76 -11.44
CA GLU A 10 0.99 28.60 -11.88
C GLU A 10 1.62 27.29 -11.40
N LYS A 11 2.95 27.17 -11.38
CA LYS A 11 3.64 26.03 -10.74
C LYS A 11 3.47 25.95 -9.23
N GLU A 12 3.34 27.09 -8.54
CA GLU A 12 3.03 27.11 -7.10
C GLU A 12 1.56 26.75 -6.78
N LYS A 13 0.66 26.78 -7.78
CA LYS A 13 -0.76 26.43 -7.63
C LYS A 13 -1.13 24.99 -8.00
N GLU A 14 -0.19 24.19 -8.49
CA GLU A 14 -0.35 22.75 -8.67
C GLU A 14 0.42 21.95 -7.60
N LYS A 15 0.46 22.43 -6.35
CA LYS A 15 0.48 21.48 -5.23
C LYS A 15 -0.86 20.77 -5.28
N VAL A 16 -0.90 19.62 -5.93
CA VAL A 16 -2.13 18.83 -6.04
C VAL A 16 -2.62 18.56 -4.63
N ALA A 17 -3.69 19.26 -4.25
CA ALA A 17 -4.39 19.05 -3.00
C ALA A 17 -4.81 17.58 -3.00
N HIS A 18 -4.47 16.86 -1.93
CA HIS A 18 -4.84 15.47 -1.81
C HIS A 18 -6.36 15.34 -1.96
N TYR A 19 -6.90 14.18 -2.36
CA TYR A 19 -8.35 14.10 -2.58
C TYR A 19 -9.16 14.47 -1.33
N LEU A 20 -8.61 14.23 -0.14
CA LEU A 20 -9.21 14.63 1.13
C LEU A 20 -9.28 16.14 1.32
N ASP A 21 -8.53 16.95 0.57
CA ASP A 21 -8.53 18.42 0.66
C ASP A 21 -9.55 19.08 -0.27
N ARG A 22 -10.25 18.27 -1.09
CA ARG A 22 -11.24 18.80 -2.03
C ARG A 22 -12.51 19.21 -1.29
N GLU A 23 -13.07 20.35 -1.67
CA GLU A 23 -14.28 20.91 -1.05
C GLU A 23 -15.49 19.96 -1.17
N ASP A 24 -15.64 19.26 -2.29
CA ASP A 24 -16.72 18.29 -2.50
C ASP A 24 -16.61 17.08 -1.57
N ILE A 25 -15.39 16.62 -1.30
CA ILE A 25 -15.12 15.56 -0.33
C ILE A 25 -15.38 16.04 1.11
N HIS A 26 -14.90 17.23 1.46
CA HIS A 26 -15.18 17.85 2.76
C HIS A 26 -16.68 17.97 3.03
N GLN A 27 -17.46 18.40 2.03
CA GLN A 27 -18.90 18.53 2.14
C GLN A 27 -19.57 17.16 2.36
N VAL A 28 -19.17 16.13 1.61
CA VAL A 28 -19.68 14.76 1.80
C VAL A 28 -19.36 14.23 3.20
N VAL A 29 -18.12 14.41 3.69
CA VAL A 29 -17.74 13.98 5.05
C VAL A 29 -18.56 14.74 6.09
N LYS A 30 -18.77 16.05 5.91
CA LYS A 30 -19.54 16.87 6.84
C LYS A 30 -21.01 16.45 6.91
N GLU A 31 -21.59 16.08 5.79
CA GLU A 31 -22.98 15.64 5.71
C GLU A 31 -23.21 14.26 6.32
N ASN A 32 -22.24 13.34 6.19
CA ASN A 32 -22.43 11.92 6.51
C ASN A 32 -21.68 11.46 7.78
N TRP A 33 -20.51 12.03 8.07
CA TRP A 33 -19.64 11.70 9.20
C TRP A 33 -19.02 12.97 9.81
N PRO A 34 -19.84 13.90 10.34
CA PRO A 34 -19.37 15.21 10.82
C PRO A 34 -18.33 15.12 11.95
N ASP A 35 -18.32 14.03 12.71
CA ASP A 35 -17.34 13.75 13.76
C ASP A 35 -15.93 13.51 13.22
N LEU A 36 -15.78 13.14 11.94
CA LEU A 36 -14.49 12.91 11.30
C LEU A 36 -13.87 14.18 10.69
N ILE A 37 -14.65 15.26 10.52
CA ILE A 37 -14.16 16.53 9.95
C ILE A 37 -12.93 17.10 10.68
N PRO A 38 -12.89 17.16 12.02
CA PRO A 38 -11.71 17.67 12.72
C PRO A 38 -10.44 16.85 12.44
N LYS A 39 -10.59 15.55 12.15
CA LYS A 39 -9.45 14.66 11.86
C LYS A 39 -8.88 14.87 10.45
N LEU A 40 -9.61 15.52 9.54
CA LEU A 40 -9.11 15.81 8.18
C LEU A 40 -7.92 16.76 8.18
N SER A 41 -7.85 17.71 9.12
CA SER A 41 -6.71 18.64 9.22
C SER A 41 -5.44 18.04 9.82
N GLU A 42 -5.52 16.83 10.37
CA GLU A 42 -4.42 16.12 11.03
C GLU A 42 -3.94 14.93 10.19
N VAL A 43 -4.45 14.79 8.96
CA VAL A 43 -4.19 13.62 8.12
C VAL A 43 -2.78 13.64 7.54
N THR A 44 -2.08 12.52 7.64
CA THR A 44 -0.83 12.32 6.92
C THR A 44 -1.13 12.08 5.44
N TYR A 45 -0.53 12.89 4.58
CA TYR A 45 -0.57 12.70 3.13
C TYR A 45 0.62 11.86 2.66
N PRO A 46 0.47 11.05 1.60
CA PRO A 46 1.63 10.41 1.00
C PRO A 46 2.51 11.46 0.32
N GLN A 47 3.73 11.64 0.82
CA GLN A 47 4.71 12.61 0.31
C GLN A 47 5.70 11.96 -0.65
N GLU A 48 6.00 12.61 -1.78
CA GLU A 48 7.15 12.22 -2.61
C GLU A 48 8.43 12.40 -1.79
N SER A 49 9.32 11.41 -1.81
CA SER A 49 10.60 11.47 -1.13
C SER A 49 11.50 12.55 -1.73
N SER A 50 12.43 13.07 -0.93
CA SER A 50 13.39 14.10 -1.35
C SER A 50 14.23 13.67 -2.57
N HIS A 51 14.43 12.35 -2.75
CA HIS A 51 15.23 11.76 -3.82
C HIS A 51 14.50 10.57 -4.47
N PRO A 52 13.39 10.82 -5.19
CA PRO A 52 12.50 9.77 -5.63
C PRO A 52 13.10 8.99 -6.80
N ASP A 53 13.01 7.66 -6.73
CA ASP A 53 13.40 6.76 -7.82
C ASP A 53 12.38 6.79 -8.97
N GLU A 54 12.68 6.12 -10.08
CA GLU A 54 11.81 6.13 -11.26
C GLU A 54 10.41 5.56 -10.98
N LEU A 55 10.30 4.57 -10.09
CA LEU A 55 9.05 3.92 -9.77
C LEU A 55 8.20 4.78 -8.84
N GLU A 56 8.80 5.42 -7.85
CA GLU A 56 8.13 6.41 -7.01
C GLU A 56 7.61 7.59 -7.85
N LYS A 57 8.43 8.18 -8.72
CA LYS A 57 7.97 9.27 -9.61
C LYS A 57 6.78 8.85 -10.46
N TRP A 58 6.84 7.64 -11.01
CA TRP A 58 5.76 7.09 -11.81
C TRP A 58 4.50 6.85 -10.98
N GLU A 59 4.59 6.26 -9.79
CA GLU A 59 3.45 6.04 -8.88
C GLU A 59 2.82 7.36 -8.40
N VAL A 60 3.63 8.39 -8.11
CA VAL A 60 3.14 9.74 -7.81
C VAL A 60 2.36 10.29 -9.01
N GLN A 61 2.97 10.33 -10.20
CA GLN A 61 2.33 10.85 -11.41
C GLN A 61 1.00 10.14 -11.68
N LYS A 62 0.97 8.82 -11.55
CA LYS A 62 -0.24 8.05 -11.78
C LYS A 62 -1.36 8.39 -10.81
N ARG A 63 -1.07 8.59 -9.52
CA ARG A 63 -2.06 9.09 -8.56
C ARG A 63 -2.67 10.43 -9.00
N LEU A 64 -1.84 11.34 -9.52
CA LEU A 64 -2.31 12.63 -10.03
C LEU A 64 -3.25 12.44 -11.23
N ASP A 65 -2.87 11.58 -12.18
CA ASP A 65 -3.71 11.21 -13.33
C ASP A 65 -5.07 10.65 -12.86
N ARG A 66 -5.09 9.87 -11.77
CA ARG A 66 -6.33 9.31 -11.20
C ARG A 66 -7.25 10.40 -10.67
N ILE A 67 -6.71 11.33 -9.88
CA ILE A 67 -7.48 12.42 -9.28
C ILE A 67 -8.15 13.25 -10.38
N ALA A 68 -7.45 13.48 -11.49
CA ALA A 68 -7.99 14.20 -12.64
C ALA A 68 -9.20 13.48 -13.28
N LEU A 69 -9.14 12.16 -13.43
CA LEU A 69 -10.24 11.34 -13.98
C LEU A 69 -11.47 11.30 -13.06
N LEU A 70 -11.29 11.48 -11.76
CA LEU A 70 -12.37 11.42 -10.78
C LEU A 70 -13.25 12.67 -10.74
N ASN A 71 -12.92 13.72 -11.49
CA ASN A 71 -13.79 14.87 -11.68
C ASN A 71 -15.10 14.53 -12.41
N GLU A 72 -15.21 13.32 -12.96
CA GLU A 72 -16.43 12.80 -13.62
C GLU A 72 -17.41 12.11 -12.64
N HIS A 73 -17.02 11.93 -11.37
CA HIS A 73 -17.81 11.26 -10.34
C HIS A 73 -18.32 12.25 -9.28
N ASN A 74 -19.39 11.90 -8.57
CA ASN A 74 -19.80 12.70 -7.41
C ASN A 74 -18.82 12.51 -6.23
N GLY A 75 -18.89 13.40 -5.23
CA GLY A 75 -17.96 13.38 -4.10
C GLY A 75 -17.98 12.06 -3.32
N LEU A 76 -19.13 11.43 -3.13
CA LEU A 76 -19.25 10.19 -2.37
C LEU A 76 -18.69 8.98 -3.15
N GLU A 77 -18.96 8.91 -4.45
CA GLU A 77 -18.34 7.93 -5.36
C GLU A 77 -16.82 8.07 -5.39
N SER A 78 -16.34 9.31 -5.54
CA SER A 78 -14.91 9.63 -5.54
C SER A 78 -14.26 9.21 -4.23
N LEU A 79 -14.88 9.53 -3.09
CA LEU A 79 -14.40 9.16 -1.76
C LEU A 79 -14.30 7.64 -1.60
N GLN A 80 -15.34 6.89 -2.01
CA GLN A 80 -15.36 5.43 -1.96
C GLN A 80 -14.19 4.83 -2.76
N MET A 81 -14.03 5.26 -4.01
CA MET A 81 -13.02 4.72 -4.92
C MET A 81 -11.61 5.00 -4.42
N LEU A 82 -11.34 6.25 -4.05
CA LEU A 82 -10.02 6.69 -3.61
C LEU A 82 -9.62 6.10 -2.25
N LEU A 83 -10.54 6.03 -1.28
CA LEU A 83 -10.27 5.37 0.00
C LEU A 83 -9.92 3.90 -0.21
N TYR A 84 -10.69 3.21 -1.05
CA TYR A 84 -10.44 1.80 -1.33
C TYR A 84 -9.10 1.59 -2.04
N GLU A 85 -8.81 2.39 -3.07
CA GLU A 85 -7.56 2.31 -3.83
C GLU A 85 -6.34 2.65 -2.95
N GLU A 86 -6.42 3.69 -2.13
CA GLU A 86 -5.33 4.06 -1.23
C GLU A 86 -5.09 2.97 -0.16
N CYS A 87 -6.16 2.41 0.43
CA CYS A 87 -6.04 1.40 1.48
C CYS A 87 -5.70 -0.01 0.96
N PHE A 88 -6.20 -0.41 -0.20
CA PHE A 88 -6.17 -1.81 -0.68
C PHE A 88 -5.86 -1.96 -2.17
N GLY A 89 -5.58 -0.88 -2.90
CA GLY A 89 -5.35 -0.92 -4.33
C GLY A 89 -4.18 -1.81 -4.73
N VAL A 90 -4.45 -2.76 -5.63
CA VAL A 90 -3.44 -3.64 -6.26
C VAL A 90 -3.36 -3.46 -7.76
N ARG A 91 -4.21 -2.63 -8.35
CA ARG A 91 -4.21 -2.30 -9.78
C ARG A 91 -4.61 -0.85 -9.87
N SER A 92 -3.66 0.00 -9.55
CA SER A 92 -3.95 1.43 -9.41
C SER A 92 -4.22 2.05 -10.79
N PHE A 93 -3.76 1.44 -11.91
CA PHE A 93 -3.87 2.01 -13.26
C PHE A 93 -4.09 0.96 -14.36
N PHE A 94 -5.02 1.23 -15.28
CA PHE A 94 -5.09 0.56 -16.59
C PHE A 94 -4.28 1.37 -17.60
N GLY A 95 -3.22 0.80 -18.16
CA GLY A 95 -2.50 1.40 -19.27
C GLY A 95 -1.06 0.91 -19.39
N GLU A 96 -0.68 0.50 -20.60
CA GLU A 96 0.67 0.13 -21.02
C GLU A 96 1.58 1.38 -21.06
N THR A 97 1.89 1.97 -19.92
CA THR A 97 2.82 3.10 -19.86
C THR A 97 4.17 2.66 -19.33
N GLU A 98 5.20 2.88 -20.14
CA GLU A 98 6.61 2.83 -19.72
C GLU A 98 6.85 3.67 -18.45
N PRO A 99 7.84 3.33 -17.60
CA PRO A 99 8.78 2.19 -17.74
C PRO A 99 8.31 0.88 -17.07
N PHE A 100 7.19 0.89 -16.33
CA PHE A 100 6.72 -0.24 -15.52
C PHE A 100 5.42 -0.85 -16.06
N ARG A 101 5.47 -1.35 -17.30
CA ARG A 101 4.27 -1.83 -18.02
C ARG A 101 3.58 -3.02 -17.37
N ASP A 102 4.35 -3.89 -16.69
CA ASP A 102 3.86 -5.11 -16.07
C ASP A 102 3.66 -4.95 -14.54
N SER A 103 4.03 -3.79 -13.98
CA SER A 103 3.86 -3.49 -12.56
C SER A 103 2.41 -3.17 -12.23
N LEU A 104 1.95 -3.81 -11.16
CA LEU A 104 0.61 -3.61 -10.62
C LEU A 104 0.51 -2.36 -9.70
N ALA A 105 1.64 -1.75 -9.35
CA ALA A 105 1.74 -0.51 -8.57
C ALA A 105 0.87 -0.50 -7.29
N PRO A 106 0.94 -1.53 -6.46
CA PRO A 106 0.09 -1.62 -5.28
C PRO A 106 0.40 -0.48 -4.30
N SER A 107 -0.64 0.06 -3.65
CA SER A 107 -0.42 0.94 -2.51
C SER A 107 0.28 0.16 -1.38
N PRO A 108 0.93 0.82 -0.39
CA PRO A 108 1.48 0.13 0.77
C PRO A 108 0.43 -0.76 1.45
N GLY A 109 -0.78 -0.23 1.62
CA GLY A 109 -1.91 -0.99 2.14
C GLY A 109 -2.29 -2.18 1.24
N GLY A 110 -2.30 -2.01 -0.09
CA GLY A 110 -2.52 -3.09 -1.06
C GLY A 110 -1.45 -4.20 -1.01
N MET A 111 -0.18 -3.84 -0.86
CA MET A 111 0.91 -4.80 -0.69
C MET A 111 0.70 -5.66 0.57
N VAL A 112 0.31 -5.04 1.68
CA VAL A 112 0.07 -5.77 2.94
C VAL A 112 -1.23 -6.57 2.88
N SER A 113 -2.34 -5.98 2.42
CA SER A 113 -3.64 -6.65 2.43
C SER A 113 -3.66 -7.89 1.55
N HIS A 114 -2.93 -7.88 0.43
CA HIS A 114 -2.94 -8.95 -0.56
C HIS A 114 -1.67 -9.80 -0.56
N GLY A 115 -0.53 -9.25 -0.16
CA GLY A 115 0.76 -9.92 -0.22
C GLY A 115 1.28 -10.42 1.12
N HIS A 116 0.68 -10.07 2.26
CA HIS A 116 1.17 -10.50 3.58
C HIS A 116 0.92 -11.99 3.84
N PRO A 117 1.97 -12.84 3.91
CA PRO A 117 1.80 -14.25 4.25
C PRO A 117 1.54 -14.40 5.76
N MET A 118 0.28 -14.66 6.13
CA MET A 118 -0.11 -14.86 7.54
C MET A 118 0.37 -16.20 8.14
N ASN A 119 0.90 -17.11 7.31
CA ASN A 119 1.31 -18.46 7.73
C ASN A 119 2.81 -18.67 7.48
N VAL A 120 3.41 -19.55 8.29
CA VAL A 120 4.75 -20.07 8.03
C VAL A 120 4.72 -21.06 6.87
N VAL A 121 5.57 -20.87 5.86
CA VAL A 121 5.70 -21.79 4.71
C VAL A 121 7.16 -22.20 4.56
N ASP A 122 7.43 -23.50 4.53
CA ASP A 122 8.79 -24.07 4.48
C ASP A 122 9.75 -23.46 5.54
N GLY A 123 9.21 -23.10 6.71
CA GLY A 123 9.97 -22.46 7.79
C GLY A 123 10.36 -21.00 7.55
N ALA A 124 9.78 -20.36 6.53
CA ALA A 124 9.87 -18.92 6.27
C ALA A 124 8.61 -18.20 6.80
N SER A 125 8.82 -17.09 7.50
CA SER A 125 7.79 -16.18 8.01
C SER A 125 8.27 -14.73 7.88
N LEU A 126 7.40 -13.74 8.05
CA LEU A 126 7.85 -12.35 8.10
C LEU A 126 8.61 -11.99 9.39
N GLU A 127 8.35 -12.72 10.47
CA GLU A 127 8.97 -12.51 11.80
C GLU A 127 10.48 -12.71 11.79
N MET A 128 11.02 -13.42 10.80
CA MET A 128 12.46 -13.61 10.66
C MET A 128 13.17 -12.40 10.04
N LEU A 129 12.45 -11.51 9.32
CA LEU A 129 13.05 -10.39 8.57
C LEU A 129 13.96 -9.45 9.39
N PRO A 130 13.71 -9.18 10.69
CA PRO A 130 14.62 -8.40 11.51
C PRO A 130 16.05 -8.98 11.54
N GLU A 131 16.20 -10.30 11.45
CA GLU A 131 17.49 -11.02 11.49
C GLU A 131 18.23 -11.05 10.14
N TYR A 132 17.66 -10.45 9.09
CA TYR A 132 18.19 -10.45 7.73
C TYR A 132 18.72 -9.07 7.38
N ASP A 133 19.95 -8.99 6.93
CA ASP A 133 20.51 -7.76 6.39
C ASP A 133 20.26 -7.73 4.87
N LEU A 134 19.29 -6.92 4.44
CA LEU A 134 18.79 -6.91 3.07
C LEU A 134 19.57 -5.90 2.22
N HIS A 135 20.70 -6.31 1.65
CA HIS A 135 21.53 -5.46 0.78
C HIS A 135 21.22 -5.66 -0.70
N GLY A 136 20.88 -4.58 -1.41
CA GLY A 136 20.65 -4.59 -2.85
C GLY A 136 19.45 -3.76 -3.29
N SER A 137 19.48 -3.36 -4.56
CA SER A 137 18.43 -2.59 -5.23
C SER A 137 17.41 -3.51 -5.91
N THR A 138 17.80 -4.73 -6.27
CA THR A 138 16.92 -5.74 -6.85
C THR A 138 16.70 -6.93 -5.91
N ALA A 139 15.60 -7.67 -6.12
CA ALA A 139 15.29 -8.87 -5.36
C ALA A 139 16.41 -9.92 -5.51
N GLN A 140 17.01 -10.02 -6.70
CA GLN A 140 18.13 -10.92 -6.93
C GLN A 140 19.37 -10.51 -6.15
N GLU A 141 19.75 -9.22 -6.17
CA GLU A 141 20.88 -8.71 -5.39
C GLU A 141 20.69 -8.97 -3.90
N VAL A 142 19.48 -8.73 -3.38
CA VAL A 142 19.12 -8.98 -1.98
C VAL A 142 19.18 -10.46 -1.61
N ILE A 143 18.75 -11.36 -2.50
CA ILE A 143 18.90 -12.80 -2.27
C ILE A 143 20.38 -13.20 -2.32
N MET A 144 21.16 -12.63 -3.24
CA MET A 144 22.57 -13.00 -3.43
C MET A 144 23.50 -12.45 -2.35
N SER A 145 23.14 -11.35 -1.69
CA SER A 145 23.91 -10.79 -0.57
C SER A 145 23.85 -11.63 0.71
N ILE A 146 22.86 -12.52 0.83
CA ILE A 146 22.79 -13.47 1.96
C ILE A 146 23.78 -14.62 1.73
N GLU A 147 24.78 -14.77 2.61
CA GLU A 147 25.76 -15.87 2.51
C GLU A 147 25.18 -17.23 2.93
N ASP A 148 24.38 -17.25 4.00
CA ASP A 148 23.78 -18.48 4.53
C ASP A 148 22.73 -19.05 3.55
N ARG A 149 22.97 -20.27 3.07
CA ARG A 149 22.11 -20.94 2.09
C ARG A 149 20.69 -21.16 2.61
N SER A 150 20.51 -21.56 3.86
CA SER A 150 19.19 -21.79 4.44
C SER A 150 18.42 -20.47 4.54
N LYS A 151 19.11 -19.41 4.98
CA LYS A 151 18.52 -18.08 5.05
C LYS A 151 18.11 -17.59 3.66
N LYS A 152 18.96 -17.78 2.65
CA LYS A 152 18.70 -17.46 1.25
C LYS A 152 17.45 -18.17 0.71
N GLU A 153 17.35 -19.48 0.92
CA GLU A 153 16.21 -20.30 0.48
C GLU A 153 14.90 -19.86 1.14
N LYS A 154 14.93 -19.50 2.44
CA LYS A 154 13.75 -18.98 3.14
C LYS A 154 13.34 -17.60 2.65
N LEU A 155 14.28 -16.68 2.43
CA LEU A 155 13.98 -15.35 1.90
C LEU A 155 13.38 -15.42 0.49
N ALA A 156 13.92 -16.29 -0.38
CA ALA A 156 13.36 -16.53 -1.71
C ALA A 156 11.96 -17.15 -1.65
N THR A 157 11.71 -18.02 -0.67
CA THR A 157 10.37 -18.58 -0.41
C THR A 157 9.39 -17.50 0.02
N LEU A 158 9.81 -16.61 0.92
CA LEU A 158 8.99 -15.51 1.43
C LEU A 158 8.63 -14.52 0.32
N MET A 159 9.61 -14.12 -0.51
CA MET A 159 9.35 -13.26 -1.68
C MET A 159 8.37 -13.90 -2.67
N ALA A 160 8.52 -15.20 -2.95
CA ALA A 160 7.58 -15.90 -3.82
C ALA A 160 6.16 -15.92 -3.22
N GLN A 161 6.05 -16.24 -1.93
CA GLN A 161 4.77 -16.26 -1.20
C GLN A 161 4.09 -14.89 -1.15
N THR A 162 4.86 -13.81 -1.10
CA THR A 162 4.29 -12.46 -1.18
C THR A 162 3.59 -12.20 -2.51
N LEU A 163 4.13 -12.71 -3.62
CA LEU A 163 3.52 -12.55 -4.94
C LEU A 163 2.36 -13.49 -5.17
N TYR A 164 2.46 -14.71 -4.65
CA TYR A 164 1.48 -15.76 -4.87
C TYR A 164 1.12 -16.44 -3.53
N PRO A 165 0.47 -15.73 -2.62
CA PRO A 165 0.20 -16.24 -1.28
C PRO A 165 -0.65 -17.51 -1.35
N THR A 166 -0.23 -18.54 -0.62
CA THR A 166 -0.96 -19.82 -0.55
C THR A 166 -2.12 -19.81 0.46
N GLY A 167 -2.69 -18.63 0.76
CA GLY A 167 -3.81 -18.46 1.69
C GLY A 167 -5.15 -18.22 0.98
N PHE A 168 -6.14 -19.06 1.28
CA PHE A 168 -7.55 -19.04 0.82
C PHE A 168 -7.74 -19.19 -0.71
N ASN A 169 -8.28 -20.34 -1.13
CA ASN A 169 -8.45 -20.78 -2.53
C ASN A 169 -7.15 -20.90 -3.34
N SER A 170 -6.06 -21.39 -2.73
CA SER A 170 -4.80 -21.62 -3.44
C SER A 170 -4.94 -22.79 -4.44
N ASN A 171 -5.26 -22.46 -5.69
CA ASN A 171 -5.19 -23.39 -6.81
C ASN A 171 -3.76 -23.92 -7.00
N TYR A 172 -3.60 -25.14 -7.51
CA TYR A 172 -2.32 -25.75 -7.91
C TYR A 172 -1.40 -24.80 -8.72
N LEU A 173 -1.99 -23.86 -9.46
CA LEU A 173 -1.31 -22.83 -10.23
C LEU A 173 -0.44 -21.91 -9.37
N ASN A 174 -0.87 -21.52 -8.17
CA ASN A 174 -0.08 -20.64 -7.28
C ASN A 174 1.13 -21.39 -6.72
N GLY A 175 0.99 -22.69 -6.41
CA GLY A 175 2.12 -23.52 -6.00
C GLY A 175 3.20 -23.65 -7.09
N GLY A 176 2.78 -23.83 -8.34
CA GLY A 176 3.69 -23.85 -9.49
C GLY A 176 4.42 -22.52 -9.71
N ARG A 177 3.68 -21.40 -9.66
CA ARG A 177 4.25 -20.05 -9.78
C ARG A 177 5.24 -19.74 -8.67
N ASN A 178 4.89 -20.06 -7.42
CA ASN A 178 5.78 -19.93 -6.27
C ASN A 178 7.12 -20.64 -6.49
N ARG A 179 7.05 -21.91 -6.92
CA ARG A 179 8.26 -22.71 -7.16
C ARG A 179 9.12 -22.09 -8.26
N VAL A 180 8.53 -21.66 -9.37
CA VAL A 180 9.26 -21.04 -10.50
C VAL A 180 9.92 -19.74 -10.06
N THR A 181 9.19 -18.86 -9.38
CA THR A 181 9.74 -17.60 -8.86
C THR A 181 10.86 -17.83 -7.86
N ARG A 182 10.70 -18.78 -6.92
CA ARG A 182 11.76 -19.15 -5.97
C ARG A 182 13.02 -19.63 -6.70
N MET A 183 12.88 -20.50 -7.69
CA MET A 183 14.01 -21.02 -8.47
C MET A 183 14.71 -19.92 -9.28
N ALA A 184 13.95 -18.98 -9.84
CA ALA A 184 14.49 -17.82 -10.55
C ALA A 184 15.29 -16.93 -9.60
N LEU A 185 14.77 -16.64 -8.40
CA LEU A 185 15.47 -15.84 -7.39
C LEU A 185 16.77 -16.47 -6.90
N LEU A 186 16.82 -17.80 -6.81
CA LEU A 186 18.01 -18.55 -6.36
C LEU A 186 19.04 -18.77 -7.48
N ASN A 187 18.71 -18.48 -8.74
CA ASN A 187 19.61 -18.63 -9.86
C ASN A 187 20.26 -17.26 -10.21
N PRO A 188 21.58 -17.09 -10.09
CA PRO A 188 22.26 -15.83 -10.42
C PRO A 188 22.16 -15.46 -11.91
N ASP A 189 21.93 -16.43 -12.80
CA ASP A 189 21.82 -16.19 -14.25
C ASP A 189 20.38 -15.92 -14.70
N SER A 190 19.41 -15.98 -13.79
CA SER A 190 18.00 -15.69 -14.09
C SER A 190 17.70 -14.21 -13.92
N GLN A 191 16.69 -13.71 -14.61
CA GLN A 191 16.11 -12.39 -14.33
C GLN A 191 14.75 -12.60 -13.66
N PRO A 192 14.55 -12.23 -12.38
CA PRO A 192 13.24 -12.26 -11.75
C PRO A 192 12.25 -11.36 -12.49
N LYS A 193 10.96 -11.69 -12.41
CA LYS A 193 9.90 -10.83 -12.96
C LYS A 193 9.89 -9.46 -12.29
N GLU A 194 9.46 -8.42 -13.01
CA GLU A 194 9.30 -7.05 -12.51
C GLU A 194 8.55 -6.99 -11.17
N GLU A 195 7.43 -7.70 -11.05
CA GLU A 195 6.61 -7.80 -9.81
C GLU A 195 7.46 -8.21 -8.59
N THR A 196 8.53 -8.99 -8.78
CA THR A 196 9.41 -9.41 -7.67
C THR A 196 10.12 -8.22 -7.04
N ASN A 197 10.50 -7.23 -7.85
CA ASN A 197 11.11 -5.99 -7.38
C ASN A 197 10.04 -4.99 -6.94
N THR A 198 8.95 -4.83 -7.70
CA THR A 198 7.96 -3.77 -7.50
C THR A 198 6.85 -4.10 -6.50
N TRP A 199 6.79 -5.35 -6.04
CA TRP A 199 5.83 -5.82 -5.03
C TRP A 199 6.53 -6.62 -3.93
N ALA A 200 7.20 -7.72 -4.27
CA ALA A 200 7.68 -8.67 -3.27
C ALA A 200 8.77 -8.08 -2.38
N LEU A 201 9.82 -7.55 -2.98
CA LEU A 201 10.91 -6.92 -2.25
C LEU A 201 10.43 -5.72 -1.42
N ARG A 202 9.54 -4.89 -1.99
CA ARG A 202 8.97 -3.73 -1.30
C ARG A 202 8.21 -4.10 -0.05
N LEU A 203 7.36 -5.11 -0.10
CA LEU A 203 6.65 -5.58 1.09
C LEU A 203 7.62 -6.03 2.18
N LEU A 204 8.66 -6.79 1.82
CA LEU A 204 9.64 -7.24 2.81
C LEU A 204 10.42 -6.08 3.43
N LYS A 205 10.81 -5.09 2.62
CA LYS A 205 11.46 -3.88 3.13
C LYS A 205 10.51 -3.08 4.02
N LEU A 206 9.24 -2.92 3.64
CA LEU A 206 8.21 -2.23 4.43
C LEU A 206 8.01 -2.92 5.80
N VAL A 207 7.85 -4.24 5.82
CA VAL A 207 7.70 -5.00 7.06
C VAL A 207 8.96 -4.94 7.94
N LYS A 208 10.15 -4.84 7.34
CA LYS A 208 11.41 -4.75 8.08
C LYS A 208 11.63 -3.37 8.71
N THR A 209 11.32 -2.28 7.99
CA THR A 209 11.65 -0.91 8.40
C THR A 209 10.57 -0.24 9.22
N GLN A 210 9.34 -0.76 9.17
CA GLN A 210 8.20 -0.19 9.86
C GLN A 210 7.71 -1.09 11.00
N SER A 211 6.99 -0.49 11.94
CA SER A 211 6.33 -1.16 13.07
C SER A 211 5.13 -2.05 12.67
N LEU A 212 5.17 -2.67 11.49
CA LEU A 212 4.08 -3.51 10.97
C LEU A 212 3.92 -4.82 11.74
N ASN A 213 4.97 -5.27 12.44
CA ASN A 213 4.93 -6.44 13.31
C ASN A 213 4.51 -6.09 14.76
N GLU A 214 4.41 -4.80 15.11
CA GLU A 214 3.95 -4.38 16.43
C GLU A 214 2.44 -4.63 16.58
N ASN A 215 2.04 -4.90 17.83
CA ASN A 215 0.66 -5.18 18.16
C ASN A 215 -0.21 -3.92 18.05
N VAL A 216 -1.44 -4.09 17.55
CA VAL A 216 -2.41 -3.00 17.50
C VAL A 216 -2.98 -2.73 18.89
N GLU A 217 -2.52 -1.67 19.54
CA GLU A 217 -3.01 -1.23 20.86
C GLU A 217 -4.15 -0.21 20.76
N ASP A 218 -4.33 0.45 19.61
CA ASP A 218 -5.36 1.48 19.41
C ASP A 218 -6.77 0.90 19.56
N GLY A 219 -7.53 1.41 20.55
CA GLY A 219 -8.85 0.88 20.88
C GLY A 219 -9.89 1.06 19.78
N GLU A 220 -9.78 2.14 18.99
CA GLU A 220 -10.70 2.44 17.89
C GLU A 220 -10.51 1.45 16.74
N LEU A 221 -9.25 1.16 16.37
CA LEU A 221 -8.93 0.11 15.40
C LEU A 221 -9.38 -1.26 15.90
N ARG A 222 -9.11 -1.59 17.17
CA ARG A 222 -9.52 -2.88 17.76
C ARG A 222 -11.03 -3.09 17.71
N GLU A 223 -11.81 -2.06 17.98
CA GLU A 223 -13.28 -2.09 17.89
C GLU A 223 -13.76 -2.38 16.47
N ILE A 224 -13.16 -1.76 15.45
CA ILE A 224 -13.56 -1.95 14.05
C ILE A 224 -13.51 -3.42 13.63
N LEU A 225 -12.53 -4.19 14.09
CA LEU A 225 -12.44 -5.62 13.79
C LEU A 225 -12.99 -6.53 14.90
N ASN A 226 -13.61 -5.98 15.95
CA ASN A 226 -14.09 -6.71 17.11
C ASN A 226 -12.99 -7.60 17.74
N ILE A 227 -11.79 -7.06 17.88
CA ILE A 227 -10.64 -7.79 18.43
C ILE A 227 -10.75 -7.79 19.96
N ASN A 228 -10.86 -8.98 20.54
CA ASN A 228 -10.95 -9.14 21.99
C ASN A 228 -9.71 -8.53 22.70
N PRO A 229 -9.85 -7.88 23.87
CA PRO A 229 -8.75 -7.21 24.57
C PRO A 229 -7.52 -8.08 24.89
N GLY A 230 -7.66 -9.41 24.95
CA GLY A 230 -6.55 -10.34 25.20
C GLY A 230 -5.93 -10.97 23.94
N VAL A 231 -6.35 -10.57 22.75
CA VAL A 231 -5.80 -11.09 21.48
C VAL A 231 -4.78 -10.10 20.95
N GLU A 232 -3.55 -10.56 20.82
CA GLU A 232 -2.47 -9.83 20.15
C GLU A 232 -2.55 -10.07 18.64
N ILE A 233 -2.58 -8.98 17.87
CA ILE A 233 -2.45 -9.03 16.42
C ILE A 233 -1.51 -7.93 15.97
N SER A 234 -0.63 -8.26 15.01
CA SER A 234 0.23 -7.27 14.39
C SER A 234 -0.57 -6.31 13.50
N LEU A 235 -0.05 -5.10 13.30
CA LEU A 235 -0.65 -4.12 12.39
C LEU A 235 -0.79 -4.65 10.94
N ALA A 236 0.16 -5.47 10.48
CA ALA A 236 0.05 -6.13 9.18
C ALA A 236 -1.12 -7.13 9.13
N THR A 237 -1.29 -7.94 10.18
CA THR A 237 -2.40 -8.87 10.29
C THR A 237 -3.74 -8.13 10.37
N TYR A 238 -3.80 -7.06 11.15
CA TYR A 238 -4.95 -6.16 11.21
C TYR A 238 -5.35 -5.68 9.82
N TRP A 239 -4.39 -5.19 9.02
CA TRP A 239 -4.67 -4.67 7.68
C TRP A 239 -5.23 -5.73 6.73
N THR A 240 -4.67 -6.95 6.75
CA THR A 240 -5.19 -8.08 5.96
C THR A 240 -6.62 -8.45 6.39
N LEU A 241 -6.92 -8.46 7.69
CA LEU A 241 -8.26 -8.77 8.20
C LEU A 241 -9.26 -7.65 7.87
N LEU A 242 -8.84 -6.39 7.92
CA LEU A 242 -9.65 -5.25 7.52
C LEU A 242 -10.03 -5.34 6.04
N TRP A 243 -9.08 -5.64 5.17
CA TRP A 243 -9.37 -5.86 3.75
C TRP A 243 -10.39 -6.98 3.54
N LYS A 244 -10.28 -8.11 4.26
CA LYS A 244 -11.25 -9.21 4.16
C LYS A 244 -12.64 -8.80 4.60
N LYS A 245 -12.74 -8.00 5.67
CA LYS A 245 -14.02 -7.48 6.17
C LYS A 245 -14.64 -6.51 5.16
N MET A 246 -13.84 -5.62 4.58
CA MET A 246 -14.36 -4.48 3.81
C MET A 246 -14.47 -4.73 2.30
N SER A 247 -13.62 -5.55 1.70
CA SER A 247 -13.51 -5.67 0.23
C SER A 247 -14.83 -6.02 -0.46
N SER A 248 -15.57 -6.99 0.07
CA SER A 248 -16.86 -7.39 -0.49
C SER A 248 -17.97 -6.33 -0.35
N LEU A 249 -17.81 -5.38 0.58
CA LEU A 249 -18.71 -4.23 0.76
C LEU A 249 -18.40 -3.10 -0.21
N PHE A 250 -17.18 -3.02 -0.75
CA PHE A 250 -16.81 -2.00 -1.73
C PHE A 250 -16.96 -2.50 -3.16
N ILE A 251 -16.63 -3.76 -3.43
CA ILE A 251 -16.54 -4.32 -4.79
C ILE A 251 -17.49 -5.51 -4.94
N SER A 252 -18.19 -5.56 -6.08
CA SER A 252 -18.96 -6.72 -6.56
C SER A 252 -18.79 -6.85 -8.07
N ASP A 253 -18.69 -8.08 -8.57
CA ASP A 253 -18.74 -8.39 -10.02
C ASP A 253 -17.82 -7.54 -10.90
N GLY A 254 -16.63 -7.19 -10.39
CA GLY A 254 -15.61 -6.43 -11.12
C GLY A 254 -15.79 -4.90 -11.10
N GLY A 255 -16.73 -4.36 -10.32
CA GLY A 255 -16.94 -2.92 -10.17
C GLY A 255 -17.23 -2.49 -8.72
N PHE A 256 -17.22 -1.17 -8.49
CA PHE A 256 -17.62 -0.60 -7.21
C PHE A 256 -19.13 -0.72 -7.01
N ARG A 257 -19.55 -1.04 -5.78
CA ARG A 257 -20.95 -1.04 -5.37
C ARG A 257 -21.48 0.39 -5.25
N GLN A 258 -22.80 0.53 -5.29
CA GLN A 258 -23.48 1.82 -5.17
C GLN A 258 -23.20 2.45 -3.80
N PRO A 259 -22.61 3.66 -3.73
CA PRO A 259 -22.16 4.24 -2.46
C PRO A 259 -23.28 4.65 -1.50
N GLU A 260 -24.50 4.86 -2.02
CA GLU A 260 -25.67 5.22 -1.20
C GLU A 260 -26.35 4.00 -0.56
N ASP A 261 -25.93 2.77 -0.88
CA ASP A 261 -26.37 1.59 -0.13
C ASP A 261 -25.91 1.76 1.34
N PRO A 262 -26.83 1.65 2.33
CA PRO A 262 -26.49 1.86 3.74
C PRO A 262 -25.27 1.05 4.22
N ALA A 263 -25.11 -0.18 3.74
CA ALA A 263 -23.98 -1.02 4.13
C ALA A 263 -22.66 -0.57 3.51
N VAL A 264 -22.71 -0.06 2.27
CA VAL A 264 -21.53 0.50 1.59
C VAL A 264 -21.14 1.83 2.21
N LYS A 265 -22.12 2.69 2.49
CA LYS A 265 -21.92 3.98 3.15
C LYS A 265 -21.31 3.82 4.53
N ASP A 266 -21.82 2.90 5.35
CA ASP A 266 -21.22 2.57 6.65
C ASP A 266 -19.75 2.08 6.52
N ALA A 267 -19.47 1.29 5.49
CA ALA A 267 -18.12 0.83 5.18
C ALA A 267 -17.19 1.97 4.73
N ILE A 268 -17.68 2.95 3.96
CA ILE A 268 -16.94 4.17 3.59
C ILE A 268 -16.56 4.94 4.86
N GLY A 269 -17.52 5.21 5.75
CA GLY A 269 -17.26 5.89 7.02
C GLY A 269 -16.26 5.15 7.90
N THR A 270 -16.40 3.83 7.99
CA THR A 270 -15.47 3.00 8.77
C THR A 270 -14.06 3.01 8.18
N LEU A 271 -13.92 2.90 6.86
CA LEU A 271 -12.60 2.93 6.22
C LEU A 271 -11.96 4.33 6.29
N LEU A 272 -12.75 5.39 6.17
CA LEU A 272 -12.29 6.76 6.39
C LEU A 272 -11.77 6.94 7.83
N LYS A 273 -12.49 6.40 8.82
CA LYS A 273 -12.05 6.41 10.22
C LYS A 273 -10.70 5.71 10.42
N VAL A 274 -10.47 4.57 9.74
CA VAL A 274 -9.15 3.91 9.72
C VAL A 274 -8.10 4.78 9.02
N ARG A 275 -8.42 5.33 7.85
CA ARG A 275 -7.51 6.20 7.08
C ARG A 275 -7.02 7.41 7.87
N LEU A 276 -7.88 7.96 8.72
CA LEU A 276 -7.61 9.12 9.56
C LEU A 276 -7.02 8.76 10.93
N ASN A 277 -6.82 7.47 11.23
CA ASN A 277 -6.23 7.04 12.50
C ASN A 277 -4.69 7.11 12.43
N PRO A 278 -4.01 7.82 13.35
CA PRO A 278 -2.55 7.95 13.32
C PRO A 278 -1.80 6.62 13.38
N ALA A 279 -2.34 5.59 14.06
CA ALA A 279 -1.72 4.27 14.13
C ALA A 279 -1.69 3.54 12.78
N ALA A 280 -2.50 3.98 11.80
CA ALA A 280 -2.48 3.48 10.44
C ALA A 280 -1.65 4.34 9.48
N GLY A 281 -1.06 5.45 9.95
CA GLY A 281 -0.36 6.45 9.13
C GLY A 281 0.75 5.86 8.25
N VAL A 282 1.41 4.79 8.71
CA VAL A 282 2.45 4.07 7.99
C VAL A 282 2.02 3.55 6.61
N PHE A 283 0.75 3.24 6.40
CA PHE A 283 0.24 2.79 5.09
C PHE A 283 0.02 3.94 4.10
N PHE A 284 0.08 5.17 4.60
CA PHE A 284 -0.21 6.39 3.87
C PHE A 284 1.00 7.33 3.77
N SER A 285 2.10 7.02 4.45
CA SER A 285 3.41 7.59 4.20
C SER A 285 4.06 6.86 3.02
N TYR A 286 4.64 7.59 2.08
CA TYR A 286 5.17 7.00 0.86
C TYR A 286 6.36 6.08 1.17
N PHE A 287 6.36 4.89 0.57
CA PHE A 287 7.44 3.93 0.72
C PHE A 287 8.13 3.72 -0.64
N SER A 288 9.29 4.36 -0.81
CA SER A 288 10.09 4.25 -2.03
C SER A 288 10.54 2.80 -2.26
N PRO A 289 10.41 2.26 -3.48
CA PRO A 289 10.81 0.90 -3.84
C PRO A 289 12.27 0.54 -3.59
N SER A 290 13.15 1.53 -3.67
CA SER A 290 14.57 1.41 -3.31
C SER A 290 14.81 1.06 -1.83
N GLY A 291 13.83 1.26 -0.95
CA GLY A 291 13.96 0.94 0.49
C GLY A 291 14.78 1.94 1.28
N TYR A 292 15.09 3.09 0.72
CA TYR A 292 15.62 4.18 1.52
C TYR A 292 14.45 4.90 2.18
N LEU A 293 14.52 5.00 3.51
CA LEU A 293 14.16 6.26 4.17
C LEU A 293 15.10 7.29 3.54
N ASN A 294 14.77 7.82 2.36
CA ASN A 294 15.38 9.06 1.92
C ASN A 294 14.96 10.05 2.98
N ASP A 295 15.93 10.61 3.70
CA ASP A 295 15.71 11.55 4.77
C ASP A 295 14.55 12.49 4.38
N ILE A 296 13.41 12.29 5.06
CA ILE A 296 12.44 13.34 5.21
C ILE A 296 13.23 14.34 6.03
N ASP A 297 13.70 15.42 5.39
CA ASP A 297 14.51 16.44 6.04
C ASP A 297 13.94 16.68 7.44
N GLU A 298 14.76 16.46 8.48
CA GLU A 298 14.42 16.68 9.89
C GLU A 298 13.99 18.14 10.05
N GLY A 299 12.72 18.44 9.80
CA GLY A 299 12.26 19.81 9.61
C GLY A 299 10.96 19.97 8.82
N SER A 300 10.48 18.94 8.12
CA SER A 300 9.10 18.92 7.64
C SER A 300 8.19 18.48 8.77
N ASN A 301 7.61 19.48 9.44
CA ASN A 301 6.68 19.27 10.55
C ASN A 301 5.54 18.31 10.14
N LEU A 302 5.41 17.22 10.90
CA LEU A 302 4.17 16.46 11.08
C LEU A 302 3.03 17.39 11.50
#